data_AF-A0A918YYU5-F1
#
_entry.id   AF-A0A918YYU5-F1
#
_cell.length_a   1.000
_cell.length_b   1.000
_cell.length_c   1.000
_cell.angle_alpha   90.00
_cell.angle_beta   90.00
_cell.angle_gamma   90.00
#
_symmetry.space_group_name_H-M   'P 1'
#
loop_
_entity.id
_entity.type
_entity.pdbx_description
1 polymer ?
#
loop_
_entity_poly.entity_id
_entity_poly.type
_entity_poly.pdbx_seq_one_letter_code
_entity_poly.pdbx_strand_id
1 'polypeptide(L)'
;MSMRGTTDRPSTVLGRQLGDELRRYREAAGLSTIGAAEALDCTKGKISRMENGRVLVRTPDVVALLHAYGITDPETHERLTVLTRAANRRRRQGWWHQYGSVLGETYRDQIEMEAICDSIRTYQVQLIPGLLQTAEYGRAVTVASRAWQTPEEIDQFVQVRLARQERLTGEDPLELWAVLAEGVLHQQVGGPSVMRDQLDHLARMAEQPNITVQVLPFSRGAHSGMFGPYLLLSFPQMASLDLVLTETPTGNMWMEQEPEVARYRALFDDARTGALPPAESLSLIQRVAKEYQS
;
A
#
# COMPACT_ATOMS: atom_id res chain seq x y z
N MET A 1 -38.46 12.74 -19.11
CA MET A 1 -37.44 11.72 -19.44
C MET A 1 -36.14 12.12 -18.76
N SER A 2 -35.77 11.45 -17.67
CA SER A 2 -34.56 11.73 -16.90
C SER A 2 -33.39 11.00 -17.55
N MET A 3 -32.42 11.75 -18.07
CA MET A 3 -31.12 11.20 -18.49
C MET A 3 -30.34 10.82 -17.24
N ARG A 4 -30.25 9.52 -16.95
CA ARG A 4 -29.30 8.99 -15.97
C ARG A 4 -27.89 9.23 -16.50
N GLY A 5 -27.23 10.28 -16.00
CA GLY A 5 -25.81 10.47 -16.17
C GLY A 5 -25.07 9.25 -15.62
N THR A 6 -24.40 8.52 -16.50
CA THR A 6 -23.49 7.44 -16.11
C THR A 6 -22.38 8.08 -15.29
N THR A 7 -22.33 7.81 -13.98
CA THR A 7 -21.27 8.31 -13.11
C THR A 7 -19.94 7.70 -13.58
N ASP A 8 -19.10 8.49 -14.25
CA ASP A 8 -17.70 8.12 -14.50
C ASP A 8 -17.01 8.17 -13.14
N ARG A 9 -16.82 7.00 -12.54
CA ARG A 9 -16.21 6.86 -11.21
C ARG A 9 -14.70 6.71 -11.40
N PRO A 10 -13.88 7.31 -10.51
CA PRO A 10 -12.43 7.12 -10.56
C PRO A 10 -12.09 5.63 -10.46
N SER A 11 -11.08 5.22 -11.23
CA SER A 11 -10.56 3.86 -11.21
C SER A 11 -9.85 3.58 -9.88
N THR A 12 -10.09 2.43 -9.27
CA THR A 12 -9.36 1.96 -8.08
C THR A 12 -8.12 1.16 -8.51
N VAL A 13 -7.10 1.06 -7.63
CA VAL A 13 -5.87 0.27 -7.89
C VAL A 13 -6.20 -1.16 -8.33
N LEU A 14 -6.95 -1.92 -7.53
CA LEU A 14 -7.34 -3.29 -7.91
C LEU A 14 -8.25 -3.35 -9.15
N GLY A 15 -9.04 -2.30 -9.41
CA GLY A 15 -9.86 -2.23 -10.61
C GLY A 15 -9.00 -2.09 -11.86
N ARG A 16 -7.94 -1.28 -11.80
CA ARG A 16 -6.96 -1.14 -12.88
C ARG A 16 -6.19 -2.44 -13.08
N GLN A 17 -5.69 -3.08 -12.02
CA GLN A 17 -5.03 -4.38 -12.13
C GLN A 17 -5.91 -5.47 -12.76
N LEU A 18 -7.17 -5.58 -12.34
CA LEU A 18 -8.12 -6.50 -12.99
C LEU A 18 -8.29 -6.15 -14.47
N GLY A 19 -8.40 -4.86 -14.78
CA GLY A 19 -8.55 -4.37 -16.14
C GLY A 19 -7.35 -4.67 -17.03
N ASP A 20 -6.14 -4.49 -16.51
CA ASP A 20 -4.88 -4.76 -17.21
C ASP A 20 -4.68 -6.26 -17.45
N GLU A 21 -5.01 -7.12 -16.48
CA GLU A 21 -4.99 -8.57 -16.68
C GLU A 21 -5.98 -9.02 -17.75
N LEU A 22 -7.23 -8.51 -17.70
CA LEU A 22 -8.23 -8.80 -18.73
C LEU A 22 -7.79 -8.32 -20.11
N ARG A 23 -7.16 -7.13 -20.20
CA ARG A 23 -6.59 -6.60 -21.44
C ARG A 23 -5.45 -7.48 -21.96
N ARG A 24 -4.53 -7.87 -21.09
CA ARG A 24 -3.38 -8.73 -21.42
C ARG A 24 -3.84 -10.06 -22.01
N TYR A 25 -4.78 -10.73 -21.37
CA TYR A 25 -5.33 -11.99 -21.89
C TYR A 25 -6.10 -11.80 -23.20
N ARG A 26 -6.87 -10.71 -23.33
CA ARG A 26 -7.57 -10.38 -24.58
C ARG A 26 -6.60 -10.20 -25.75
N GLU A 27 -5.54 -9.44 -25.54
CA GLU A 27 -4.53 -9.16 -26.54
C GLU A 27 -3.71 -10.40 -26.90
N ALA A 28 -3.36 -11.23 -25.92
CA ALA A 28 -2.72 -12.52 -26.15
C ALA A 28 -3.60 -13.48 -26.96
N ALA A 29 -4.93 -13.41 -26.79
CA ALA A 29 -5.91 -14.15 -27.59
C ALA A 29 -6.18 -13.54 -28.99
N GLY A 30 -5.56 -12.39 -29.33
CA GLY A 30 -5.77 -11.70 -30.60
C GLY A 30 -7.15 -11.06 -30.75
N LEU A 31 -7.91 -10.92 -29.65
CA LEU A 31 -9.27 -10.41 -29.68
C LEU A 31 -9.31 -8.88 -29.58
N SER A 32 -10.17 -8.27 -30.40
CA SER A 32 -10.47 -6.84 -30.26
C SER A 32 -11.42 -6.59 -29.08
N THR A 33 -11.52 -5.34 -28.63
CA THR A 33 -12.54 -4.94 -27.64
C THR A 33 -13.97 -5.15 -28.13
N ILE A 34 -14.20 -5.23 -29.45
CA ILE A 34 -15.50 -5.58 -30.04
C ILE A 34 -15.75 -7.09 -29.88
N GLY A 35 -14.77 -7.93 -30.22
CA GLY A 35 -14.90 -9.39 -30.05
C GLY A 35 -15.11 -9.80 -28.59
N ALA A 36 -14.45 -9.13 -27.65
CA ALA A 36 -14.71 -9.33 -26.21
C ALA A 36 -16.12 -8.85 -25.80
N ALA A 37 -16.65 -7.82 -26.45
CA ALA A 37 -17.99 -7.31 -26.18
C ALA A 37 -19.07 -8.26 -26.69
N GLU A 38 -18.85 -8.90 -27.85
CA GLU A 38 -19.71 -9.95 -28.41
C GLU A 38 -19.77 -11.16 -27.47
N ALA A 39 -18.64 -11.60 -26.91
CA ALA A 39 -18.59 -12.71 -25.96
C ALA A 39 -19.43 -12.49 -24.69
N LEU A 40 -19.68 -11.23 -24.32
CA LEU A 40 -20.47 -10.85 -23.14
C LEU A 40 -21.85 -10.29 -23.46
N ASP A 41 -22.25 -10.25 -24.74
CA ASP A 41 -23.45 -9.55 -25.21
C ASP A 41 -23.58 -8.13 -24.63
N CYS A 42 -22.51 -7.33 -24.81
CA CYS A 42 -22.43 -6.00 -24.23
C CYS A 42 -21.81 -4.96 -25.17
N THR A 43 -21.69 -3.72 -24.71
CA THR A 43 -21.10 -2.65 -25.51
C THR A 43 -19.57 -2.65 -25.43
N LYS A 44 -18.89 -2.27 -26.52
CA LYS A 44 -17.44 -1.96 -26.52
C LYS A 44 -17.05 -1.01 -25.38
N GLY A 45 -17.92 -0.02 -25.09
CA GLY A 45 -17.71 0.92 -23.99
C GLY A 45 -17.79 0.30 -22.59
N LYS A 46 -18.50 -0.84 -22.42
CA LYS A 46 -18.44 -1.62 -21.18
C LYS A 46 -17.08 -2.30 -21.05
N ILE A 47 -16.62 -3.01 -22.08
CA ILE A 47 -15.29 -3.67 -22.08
C ILE A 47 -14.18 -2.66 -21.80
N SER A 48 -14.18 -1.51 -22.49
CA SER A 48 -13.17 -0.47 -22.26
C SER A 48 -13.18 0.04 -20.82
N ARG A 49 -14.36 0.26 -20.22
CA ARG A 49 -14.42 0.69 -18.81
C ARG A 49 -14.01 -0.41 -17.83
N MET A 50 -14.26 -1.67 -18.15
CA MET A 50 -13.78 -2.82 -17.37
C MET A 50 -12.24 -2.87 -17.38
N GLU A 51 -11.65 -2.79 -18.57
CA GLU A 51 -10.19 -2.78 -18.76
C GLU A 51 -9.48 -1.56 -18.16
N ASN A 52 -10.20 -0.48 -17.88
CA ASN A 52 -9.67 0.71 -17.22
C ASN A 52 -10.09 0.80 -15.74
N GLY A 53 -10.68 -0.26 -15.18
CA GLY A 53 -11.06 -0.31 -13.76
C GLY A 53 -12.16 0.67 -13.33
N ARG A 54 -12.91 1.26 -14.28
CA ARG A 54 -13.90 2.32 -13.99
C ARG A 54 -15.28 1.78 -13.61
N VAL A 55 -15.56 0.50 -13.87
CA VAL A 55 -16.84 -0.14 -13.55
C VAL A 55 -16.65 -1.37 -12.65
N LEU A 56 -17.70 -1.71 -11.90
CA LEU A 56 -17.77 -2.98 -11.21
C LEU A 56 -17.86 -4.09 -12.26
N VAL A 57 -17.11 -5.17 -12.05
CA VAL A 57 -17.08 -6.31 -12.97
C VAL A 57 -17.76 -7.49 -12.30
N ARG A 58 -18.74 -8.12 -12.96
CA ARG A 58 -19.40 -9.30 -12.37
C ARG A 58 -18.47 -10.51 -12.51
N THR A 59 -18.39 -11.36 -11.49
CA THR A 59 -17.60 -12.60 -11.57
C THR A 59 -17.97 -13.46 -12.79
N PRO A 60 -19.27 -13.67 -13.14
CA PRO A 60 -19.62 -14.38 -14.37
C PRO A 60 -19.08 -13.73 -15.65
N ASP A 61 -19.03 -12.39 -15.71
CA ASP A 61 -18.48 -11.67 -16.86
C ASP A 61 -16.96 -11.97 -17.00
N VAL A 62 -16.22 -12.05 -15.88
CA VAL A 62 -14.80 -12.42 -15.91
C VAL A 62 -14.59 -13.85 -16.38
N VAL A 63 -15.35 -14.80 -15.86
CA VAL A 63 -15.26 -16.22 -16.28
C VAL A 63 -15.56 -16.38 -17.76
N ALA A 64 -16.61 -15.72 -18.26
CA ALA A 64 -16.98 -15.74 -19.68
C ALA A 64 -15.90 -15.13 -20.57
N LEU A 65 -15.28 -14.01 -20.16
CA LEU A 65 -14.15 -13.42 -20.88
C LEU A 65 -12.94 -14.35 -20.90
N LEU A 66 -12.58 -14.98 -19.78
CA LEU A 66 -11.45 -15.91 -19.73
C LEU A 66 -11.67 -17.11 -20.65
N HIS A 67 -12.89 -17.64 -20.70
CA HIS A 67 -13.25 -18.68 -21.66
C HIS A 67 -13.13 -18.19 -23.11
N ALA A 68 -13.65 -16.99 -23.41
CA ALA A 68 -13.52 -16.39 -24.75
C ALA A 68 -12.06 -16.12 -25.14
N TYR A 69 -11.19 -15.84 -24.18
CA TYR A 69 -9.75 -15.63 -24.38
C TYR A 69 -8.96 -16.95 -24.43
N GLY A 70 -9.63 -18.11 -24.34
CA GLY A 70 -8.99 -19.43 -24.41
C GLY A 70 -8.22 -19.81 -23.14
N ILE A 71 -8.45 -19.12 -22.01
CA ILE A 71 -7.80 -19.42 -20.74
C ILE A 71 -8.54 -20.58 -20.08
N THR A 72 -7.86 -21.72 -19.97
CA THR A 72 -8.40 -22.96 -19.37
C THR A 72 -7.76 -23.32 -18.04
N ASP A 73 -6.66 -22.63 -17.67
CA ASP A 73 -5.95 -22.83 -16.42
C ASP A 73 -6.83 -22.52 -15.20
N PRO A 74 -7.16 -23.51 -14.35
CA PRO A 74 -8.02 -23.31 -13.18
C PRO A 74 -7.46 -22.31 -12.18
N GLU A 75 -6.13 -22.26 -12.04
CA GLU A 75 -5.47 -21.34 -11.11
C GLU A 75 -5.72 -19.89 -11.53
N THR A 76 -5.54 -19.57 -12.81
CA THR A 76 -5.86 -18.25 -13.37
C THR A 76 -7.33 -17.85 -13.20
N HIS A 77 -8.27 -18.79 -13.34
CA HIS A 77 -9.70 -18.53 -13.14
C HIS A 77 -10.03 -18.17 -11.70
N GLU A 78 -9.53 -18.96 -10.73
CA GLU A 78 -9.76 -18.68 -9.31
C GLU A 78 -9.12 -17.34 -8.93
N ARG A 79 -7.87 -17.14 -9.39
CA ARG A 79 -7.09 -15.94 -9.19
C ARG A 79 -7.83 -14.66 -9.59
N LEU A 80 -8.32 -14.58 -10.84
CA LEU A 80 -9.05 -13.41 -11.32
C LEU A 80 -10.44 -13.28 -10.71
N THR A 81 -11.06 -14.39 -10.30
CA THR A 81 -12.31 -14.38 -9.55
C THR A 81 -12.13 -13.75 -8.17
N VAL A 82 -11.08 -14.11 -7.43
CA VAL A 82 -10.72 -13.49 -6.15
C VAL A 82 -10.45 -11.99 -6.33
N LEU A 83 -9.63 -11.63 -7.31
CA LEU A 83 -9.33 -10.22 -7.63
C LEU A 83 -10.61 -9.42 -7.96
N THR A 84 -11.55 -10.01 -8.70
CA THR A 84 -12.84 -9.38 -9.02
C THR A 84 -13.67 -9.11 -7.77
N ARG A 85 -13.77 -10.08 -6.85
CA ARG A 85 -14.49 -9.91 -5.59
C ARG A 85 -13.85 -8.81 -4.74
N ALA A 86 -12.52 -8.77 -4.68
CA ALA A 86 -11.75 -7.76 -3.96
C ALA A 86 -11.97 -6.35 -4.52
N ALA A 87 -11.80 -6.18 -5.83
CA ALA A 87 -12.02 -4.91 -6.52
C ALA A 87 -13.44 -4.37 -6.35
N ASN A 88 -14.44 -5.28 -6.27
CA ASN A 88 -15.83 -4.92 -6.05
C ASN A 88 -16.19 -4.63 -4.57
N ARG A 89 -15.65 -5.40 -3.61
CA ARG A 89 -15.91 -5.19 -2.17
C ARG A 89 -15.43 -3.81 -1.70
N ARG A 90 -14.28 -3.36 -2.19
CA ARG A 90 -13.71 -2.04 -1.88
C ARG A 90 -14.65 -0.87 -2.17
N ARG A 91 -15.58 -1.02 -3.12
CA ARG A 91 -16.55 0.05 -3.45
C ARG A 91 -17.70 0.18 -2.44
N ARG A 92 -17.73 -0.60 -1.35
CA ARG A 92 -18.95 -0.71 -0.52
C ARG A 92 -18.82 -0.20 0.92
N GLN A 93 -17.78 -0.50 1.72
CA GLN A 93 -17.75 -0.12 3.14
C GLN A 93 -16.33 -0.16 3.74
N GLY A 94 -15.84 0.96 4.27
CA GLY A 94 -14.64 1.06 5.10
C GLY A 94 -14.81 2.02 6.29
N TRP A 95 -14.16 1.72 7.43
CA TRP A 95 -14.22 2.56 8.63
C TRP A 95 -13.75 4.00 8.36
N TRP A 96 -12.83 4.19 7.40
CA TRP A 96 -12.28 5.48 7.01
C TRP A 96 -13.30 6.42 6.37
N HIS A 97 -14.48 5.94 5.96
CA HIS A 97 -15.53 6.81 5.40
C HIS A 97 -15.98 7.90 6.39
N GLN A 98 -15.93 7.64 7.69
CA GLN A 98 -16.27 8.65 8.71
C GLN A 98 -15.27 9.82 8.76
N TYR A 99 -14.08 9.64 8.19
CA TYR A 99 -13.01 10.64 8.12
C TYR A 99 -12.88 11.28 6.72
N GLY A 100 -13.93 11.20 5.89
CA GLY A 100 -13.90 11.67 4.51
C GLY A 100 -13.53 13.15 4.32
N SER A 101 -13.74 14.01 5.32
CA SER A 101 -13.36 15.42 5.27
C SER A 101 -11.85 15.67 5.34
N VAL A 102 -11.10 14.79 6.00
CA VAL A 102 -9.65 14.97 6.25
C VAL A 102 -8.76 14.08 5.40
N LEU A 103 -9.32 13.03 4.77
CA LEU A 103 -8.56 12.10 3.95
C LEU A 103 -8.62 12.46 2.47
N GLY A 104 -7.46 12.79 1.89
CA GLY A 104 -7.28 12.84 0.44
C GLY A 104 -7.49 11.46 -0.21
N GLU A 105 -7.92 11.46 -1.48
CA GLU A 105 -8.26 10.25 -2.23
C GLU A 105 -7.11 9.22 -2.24
N THR A 106 -5.89 9.67 -2.50
CA THR A 106 -4.67 8.86 -2.57
C THR A 106 -4.29 8.17 -1.26
N TYR A 107 -4.60 8.78 -0.12
CA TYR A 107 -4.34 8.20 1.19
C TYR A 107 -5.42 7.18 1.58
N ARG A 108 -6.66 7.36 1.11
CA ARG A 108 -7.71 6.33 1.26
C ARG A 108 -7.35 5.07 0.50
N ASP A 109 -6.85 5.21 -0.73
CA ASP A 109 -6.37 4.07 -1.53
C ASP A 109 -5.30 3.29 -0.75
N GLN A 110 -4.37 3.97 -0.09
CA GLN A 110 -3.38 3.32 0.76
C GLN A 110 -4.03 2.54 1.91
N ILE A 111 -4.89 3.16 2.72
CA ILE A 111 -5.57 2.48 3.84
C ILE A 111 -6.33 1.25 3.35
N GLU A 112 -7.00 1.37 2.21
CA GLU A 112 -7.74 0.28 1.59
C GLU A 112 -6.84 -0.89 1.19
N MET A 113 -5.68 -0.58 0.61
CA MET A 113 -4.68 -1.56 0.18
C MET A 113 -4.05 -2.25 1.39
N GLU A 114 -3.70 -1.49 2.44
CA GLU A 114 -3.15 -2.00 3.70
C GLU A 114 -4.14 -2.93 4.43
N ALA A 115 -5.43 -2.57 4.43
CA ALA A 115 -6.47 -3.31 5.12
C ALA A 115 -6.65 -4.76 4.61
N ILE A 116 -6.19 -5.07 3.39
CA ILE A 116 -6.35 -6.40 2.81
C ILE A 116 -5.07 -7.05 2.32
N CYS A 117 -3.92 -6.38 2.45
CA CYS A 117 -2.63 -7.01 2.17
C CYS A 117 -2.24 -7.97 3.31
N ASP A 118 -1.48 -8.99 2.95
CA ASP A 118 -0.96 -9.99 3.88
C ASP A 118 0.39 -9.57 4.46
N SER A 119 1.19 -8.81 3.67
CA SER A 119 2.45 -8.27 4.14
C SER A 119 2.80 -6.91 3.54
N ILE A 120 3.56 -6.13 4.30
CA ILE A 120 4.16 -4.87 3.86
C ILE A 120 5.67 -4.95 4.08
N ARG A 121 6.43 -4.68 3.03
CA ARG A 121 7.87 -4.43 3.07
C ARG A 121 8.09 -2.95 2.80
N THR A 122 8.77 -2.23 3.68
CA THR A 122 8.97 -0.79 3.49
C THR A 122 10.42 -0.38 3.71
N TYR A 123 10.89 0.53 2.87
CA TYR A 123 12.14 1.23 3.07
C TYR A 123 11.85 2.69 3.38
N GLN A 124 12.41 3.20 4.47
CA GLN A 124 12.19 4.58 4.94
C GLN A 124 13.50 5.32 5.14
N VAL A 125 13.56 6.57 4.67
CA VAL A 125 14.77 7.41 4.71
C VAL A 125 14.73 8.56 5.70
N GLN A 126 13.53 9.01 6.07
CA GLN A 126 13.37 10.24 6.85
C GLN A 126 12.42 10.10 8.04
N LEU A 127 11.39 9.26 7.93
CA LEU A 127 10.36 9.11 8.95
C LEU A 127 10.22 7.65 9.35
N ILE A 128 9.87 7.41 10.62
CA ILE A 128 9.44 6.08 11.05
C ILE A 128 8.13 5.73 10.31
N PRO A 129 7.94 4.49 9.80
CA PRO A 129 6.73 4.10 9.09
C PRO A 129 5.47 4.41 9.89
N GLY A 130 4.41 4.91 9.25
CA GLY A 130 3.17 5.31 9.93
C GLY A 130 2.55 4.22 10.81
N LEU A 131 2.73 2.95 10.45
CA LEU A 131 2.26 1.79 11.22
C LEU A 131 3.04 1.57 12.53
N LEU A 132 4.20 2.21 12.70
CA LEU A 132 5.08 2.12 13.86
C LEU A 132 5.23 3.47 14.59
N GLN A 133 4.36 4.45 14.32
CA GLN A 133 4.43 5.78 14.92
C GLN A 133 3.62 5.86 16.22
N THR A 134 4.13 6.57 17.22
CA THR A 134 3.34 7.01 18.37
C THR A 134 2.42 8.17 17.97
N ALA A 135 1.38 8.42 18.77
CA ALA A 135 0.44 9.51 18.52
C ALA A 135 1.14 10.88 18.42
N GLU A 136 2.09 11.17 19.33
CA GLU A 136 2.79 12.45 19.37
C GLU A 136 3.79 12.63 18.23
N TYR A 137 4.50 11.55 17.84
CA TYR A 137 5.35 11.60 16.64
C TYR A 137 4.50 11.82 15.39
N GLY A 138 3.40 11.06 15.25
CA GLY A 138 2.46 11.18 14.14
C GLY A 138 1.83 12.58 14.06
N ARG A 139 1.50 13.19 15.21
CA ARG A 139 1.01 14.57 15.31
C ARG A 139 2.06 15.56 14.81
N ALA A 140 3.31 15.45 15.26
CA ALA A 140 4.39 16.33 14.82
C ALA A 140 4.63 16.27 13.30
N VAL A 141 4.60 15.07 12.71
CA VAL A 141 4.68 14.87 11.25
C VAL A 141 3.46 15.49 10.53
N THR A 142 2.26 15.31 11.09
CA THR A 142 1.00 15.81 10.53
C THR A 142 0.99 17.34 10.50
N VAL A 143 1.45 18.01 11.56
CA VAL A 143 1.61 19.47 11.59
C VAL A 143 2.64 19.93 10.55
N ALA A 144 3.74 19.21 10.40
CA ALA A 144 4.80 19.57 9.45
C ALA A 144 4.37 19.47 7.98
N SER A 145 3.40 18.62 7.64
CA SER A 145 2.91 18.47 6.26
C SER A 145 2.16 19.70 5.74
N ARG A 146 1.62 20.54 6.65
CA ARG A 146 0.76 21.69 6.35
C ARG A 146 -0.48 21.37 5.51
N ALA A 147 -0.85 20.09 5.40
CA ALA A 147 -2.05 19.66 4.67
C ALA A 147 -3.34 19.94 5.46
N TRP A 148 -3.24 20.02 6.79
CA TRP A 148 -4.34 20.35 7.70
C TRP A 148 -4.02 21.62 8.47
N GLN A 149 -5.02 22.47 8.68
CA GLN A 149 -4.83 23.82 9.21
C GLN A 149 -5.42 23.99 10.60
N THR A 150 -6.42 23.18 10.98
CA THR A 150 -7.06 23.27 12.29
C THR A 150 -6.59 22.17 13.25
N PRO A 151 -6.56 22.43 14.57
CA PRO A 151 -6.29 21.40 15.57
C PRO A 151 -7.20 20.17 15.43
N GLU A 152 -8.48 20.39 15.14
CA GLU A 152 -9.48 19.33 15.00
C GLU A 152 -9.20 18.44 13.79
N GLU A 153 -8.78 19.00 12.65
CA GLU A 153 -8.37 18.24 11.47
C GLU A 153 -7.13 17.39 11.75
N ILE A 154 -6.14 17.98 12.44
CA ILE A 154 -4.91 17.27 12.85
C ILE A 154 -5.26 16.12 13.78
N ASP A 155 -6.11 16.34 14.78
CA ASP A 155 -6.57 15.31 15.72
C ASP A 155 -7.26 14.16 14.99
N GLN A 156 -8.19 14.46 14.09
CA GLN A 156 -8.88 13.45 13.29
C GLN A 156 -7.89 12.63 12.44
N PHE A 157 -6.90 13.28 11.81
CA PHE A 157 -5.91 12.57 11.01
C PHE A 157 -4.97 11.70 11.86
N VAL A 158 -4.60 12.16 13.06
CA VAL A 158 -3.85 11.33 14.02
C VAL A 158 -4.67 10.12 14.43
N GLN A 159 -5.98 10.26 14.67
CA GLN A 159 -6.85 9.10 14.95
C GLN A 159 -6.89 8.11 13.78
N VAL A 160 -6.93 8.59 12.53
CA VAL A 160 -6.82 7.72 11.35
C VAL A 160 -5.51 6.95 11.35
N ARG A 161 -4.37 7.61 11.65
CA ARG A 161 -3.07 6.94 11.73
C ARG A 161 -3.06 5.83 12.77
N LEU A 162 -3.60 6.09 13.96
CA LEU A 162 -3.67 5.11 15.05
C LEU A 162 -4.60 3.94 14.69
N ALA A 163 -5.78 4.22 14.12
CA ALA A 163 -6.72 3.18 13.71
C ALA A 163 -6.11 2.24 12.64
N ARG A 164 -5.26 2.74 11.74
CA ARG A 164 -4.53 1.89 10.78
C ARG A 164 -3.61 0.87 11.45
N GLN A 165 -3.06 1.18 12.62
CA GLN A 165 -2.11 0.32 13.33
C GLN A 165 -2.75 -0.94 13.89
N GLU A 166 -4.08 -0.97 14.07
CA GLU A 166 -4.83 -2.18 14.48
C GLU A 166 -4.59 -3.36 13.53
N ARG A 167 -4.17 -3.08 12.29
CA ARG A 167 -3.79 -4.11 11.31
C ARG A 167 -2.61 -4.98 11.78
N LEU A 168 -1.76 -4.49 12.68
CA LEU A 168 -0.60 -5.22 13.23
C LEU A 168 -0.95 -6.17 14.39
N THR A 169 -2.15 -6.07 14.98
CA THR A 169 -2.49 -6.76 16.24
C THR A 169 -3.80 -7.57 16.20
N GLY A 170 -4.48 -7.63 15.05
CA GLY A 170 -5.73 -8.40 14.85
C GLY A 170 -5.54 -9.92 14.79
N GLU A 171 -6.63 -10.65 14.49
CA GLU A 171 -6.64 -12.14 14.42
C GLU A 171 -5.71 -12.71 13.35
N ASP A 172 -5.56 -12.00 12.23
CA ASP A 172 -4.64 -12.32 11.14
C ASP A 172 -3.69 -11.13 10.97
N PRO A 173 -2.67 -10.96 11.82
CA PRO A 173 -1.88 -9.74 11.89
C PRO A 173 -1.03 -9.55 10.62
N LEU A 174 -0.84 -8.30 10.22
CA LEU A 174 -0.05 -7.98 9.04
C LEU A 174 1.43 -8.27 9.31
N GLU A 175 2.06 -8.96 8.38
CA GLU A 175 3.52 -9.14 8.37
C GLU A 175 4.20 -7.86 7.89
N LEU A 176 4.94 -7.19 8.77
CA LEU A 176 5.63 -5.94 8.47
C LEU A 176 7.15 -6.13 8.52
N TRP A 177 7.84 -5.78 7.43
CA TRP A 177 9.29 -5.67 7.40
C TRP A 177 9.71 -4.26 7.03
N ALA A 178 10.21 -3.51 8.01
CA ALA A 178 10.71 -2.16 7.84
C ALA A 178 12.24 -2.13 7.82
N VAL A 179 12.82 -1.59 6.74
CA VAL A 179 14.23 -1.21 6.67
C VAL A 179 14.31 0.31 6.78
N LEU A 180 14.99 0.80 7.80
CA LEU A 180 15.11 2.23 8.11
C LEU A 180 16.54 2.68 7.81
N ALA A 181 16.72 3.76 7.06
CA ALA A 181 18.02 4.43 7.04
C ALA A 181 18.36 4.94 8.45
N GLU A 182 19.62 4.81 8.88
CA GLU A 182 20.06 5.20 10.23
C GLU A 182 19.67 6.64 10.59
N GLY A 183 19.67 7.55 9.61
CA GLY A 183 19.23 8.95 9.80
C GLY A 183 17.80 9.10 10.33
N VAL A 184 16.90 8.13 10.11
CA VAL A 184 15.55 8.11 10.68
C VAL A 184 15.58 8.13 12.21
N LEU A 185 16.59 7.52 12.82
CA LEU A 185 16.73 7.46 14.27
C LEU A 185 17.24 8.77 14.88
N HIS A 186 17.88 9.62 14.06
CA HIS A 186 18.53 10.86 14.51
C HIS A 186 17.76 12.14 14.12
N GLN A 187 16.83 12.05 13.16
CA GLN A 187 15.98 13.18 12.82
C GLN A 187 15.01 13.47 13.97
N GLN A 188 15.25 14.53 14.72
CA GLN A 188 14.39 14.92 15.83
C GLN A 188 13.02 15.39 15.32
N VAL A 189 11.97 14.64 15.68
CA VAL A 189 10.57 14.93 15.36
C VAL A 189 9.80 15.12 16.66
N GLY A 190 9.10 16.24 16.80
CA GLY A 190 8.31 16.55 18.01
C GLY A 190 9.14 16.93 19.26
N GLY A 191 10.47 16.97 19.16
CA GLY A 191 11.38 17.27 20.27
C GLY A 191 12.04 16.02 20.87
N PRO A 192 13.01 16.19 21.81
CA PRO A 192 13.76 15.06 22.36
C PRO A 192 12.88 14.02 23.06
N SER A 193 11.91 14.44 23.88
CA SER A 193 11.00 13.53 24.58
C SER A 193 10.15 12.70 23.62
N VAL A 194 9.56 13.34 22.60
CA VAL A 194 8.72 12.65 21.61
C VAL A 194 9.55 11.64 20.82
N MET A 195 10.77 12.02 20.42
CA MET A 195 11.65 11.14 19.67
C MET A 195 12.10 9.94 20.52
N ARG A 196 12.41 10.15 21.80
CA ARG A 196 12.70 9.06 22.73
C ARG A 196 11.54 8.09 22.86
N ASP A 197 10.34 8.59 23.17
CA ASP A 197 9.14 7.76 23.34
C ASP A 197 8.82 6.97 22.07
N GLN A 198 9.06 7.59 20.91
CA GLN A 198 8.93 6.95 19.62
C GLN A 198 9.96 5.82 19.40
N LEU A 199 11.24 6.02 19.74
CA LEU A 199 12.25 4.98 19.60
C LEU A 199 12.04 3.84 20.60
N ASP A 200 11.62 4.13 21.83
CA ASP A 200 11.24 3.14 22.83
C ASP A 200 9.99 2.34 22.39
N HIS A 201 9.04 2.98 21.70
CA HIS A 201 7.93 2.28 21.05
C HIS A 201 8.41 1.41 19.88
N LEU A 202 9.26 1.92 19.00
CA LEU A 202 9.81 1.17 17.87
C LEU A 202 10.56 -0.09 18.33
N ALA A 203 11.36 0.03 19.40
CA ALA A 203 12.06 -1.10 20.01
C ALA A 203 11.09 -2.19 20.48
N ARG A 204 10.01 -1.82 21.18
CA ARG A 204 8.97 -2.77 21.61
C ARG A 204 8.23 -3.41 20.43
N MET A 205 7.97 -2.65 19.38
CA MET A 205 7.29 -3.20 18.19
C MET A 205 8.19 -4.18 17.43
N ALA A 206 9.50 -3.96 17.40
CA ALA A 206 10.47 -4.87 16.78
C ALA A 206 10.61 -6.22 17.51
N GLU A 207 10.03 -6.36 18.70
CA GLU A 207 9.97 -7.64 19.45
C GLU A 207 8.73 -8.48 19.09
N GLN A 208 7.78 -7.93 18.34
CA GLN A 208 6.57 -8.64 17.91
C GLN A 208 6.91 -9.66 16.80
N PRO A 209 6.27 -10.85 16.79
CA PRO A 209 6.64 -11.93 15.86
C PRO A 209 6.38 -11.60 14.39
N ASN A 210 5.40 -10.75 14.10
CA ASN A 210 5.01 -10.31 12.75
C ASN A 210 5.70 -9.02 12.30
N ILE A 211 6.68 -8.50 13.07
CA ILE A 211 7.33 -7.22 12.79
C ILE A 211 8.85 -7.38 12.79
N THR A 212 9.45 -7.17 11.63
CA THR A 212 10.91 -7.09 11.48
C THR A 212 11.34 -5.65 11.25
N VAL A 213 12.19 -5.12 12.12
CA VAL A 213 12.81 -3.80 11.93
C VAL A 213 14.32 -3.99 11.74
N GLN A 214 14.85 -3.45 10.65
CA GLN A 214 16.28 -3.38 10.39
C GLN A 214 16.73 -1.95 10.15
N VAL A 215 17.97 -1.64 10.53
CA VAL A 215 18.57 -0.33 10.31
C VAL A 215 19.69 -0.47 9.29
N LEU A 216 19.60 0.32 8.21
CA LEU A 216 20.64 0.46 7.20
C LEU A 216 21.66 1.50 7.69
N PRO A 217 22.87 1.08 8.12
CA PRO A 217 23.80 1.98 8.78
C PRO A 217 24.46 2.95 7.79
N PHE A 218 24.92 4.11 8.26
CA PHE A 218 25.65 5.08 7.43
C PHE A 218 26.91 4.49 6.78
N SER A 219 27.55 3.53 7.46
CA SER A 219 28.73 2.82 6.95
C SER A 219 28.46 2.01 5.68
N ARG A 220 27.18 1.74 5.34
CA ARG A 220 26.80 1.08 4.08
C ARG A 220 27.20 1.90 2.85
N GLY A 221 27.30 3.21 2.99
CA GLY A 221 27.63 4.13 1.90
C GLY A 221 26.54 4.18 0.83
N ALA A 222 26.92 4.21 -0.44
CA ALA A 222 25.97 4.21 -1.55
C ALA A 222 25.17 2.89 -1.60
N HIS A 223 23.85 3.00 -1.72
CA HIS A 223 22.94 1.85 -1.79
C HIS A 223 21.69 2.16 -2.60
N SER A 224 20.93 1.13 -2.95
CA SER A 224 19.77 1.22 -3.84
C SER A 224 18.61 2.05 -3.28
N GLY A 225 18.43 2.07 -1.96
CA GLY A 225 17.42 2.89 -1.27
C GLY A 225 17.65 4.41 -1.32
N MET A 226 18.78 4.93 -1.81
CA MET A 226 19.04 6.39 -1.78
C MET A 226 18.05 7.22 -2.63
N PHE A 227 17.25 6.57 -3.49
CA PHE A 227 16.32 7.24 -4.41
C PHE A 227 14.89 7.38 -3.87
N GLY A 228 14.68 7.18 -2.57
CA GLY A 228 13.44 7.54 -1.88
C GLY A 228 12.76 6.38 -1.15
N PRO A 229 11.78 6.69 -0.28
CA PRO A 229 11.04 5.70 0.47
C PRO A 229 9.98 5.00 -0.40
N TYR A 230 9.60 3.79 -0.01
CA TYR A 230 8.51 3.06 -0.65
C TYR A 230 7.88 2.04 0.30
N LEU A 231 6.65 1.64 -0.01
CA LEU A 231 5.95 0.51 0.57
C LEU A 231 5.68 -0.50 -0.54
N LEU A 232 6.02 -1.76 -0.31
CA LEU A 232 5.69 -2.88 -1.16
C LEU A 232 4.67 -3.74 -0.42
N LEU A 233 3.45 -3.73 -0.92
CA LEU A 233 2.31 -4.47 -0.38
C LEU A 233 2.17 -5.75 -1.15
N SER A 234 2.11 -6.89 -0.46
CA SER A 234 2.01 -8.20 -1.09
C SER A 234 0.67 -8.85 -0.78
N PHE A 235 0.08 -9.47 -1.80
CA PHE A 235 -1.25 -10.08 -1.73
C PHE A 235 -1.19 -11.53 -2.28
N PRO A 236 -0.46 -12.45 -1.63
CA PRO A 236 -0.35 -13.85 -2.05
C PRO A 236 -1.71 -14.51 -2.33
N GLN A 237 -2.73 -14.19 -1.53
CA GLN A 237 -4.08 -14.75 -1.70
C GLN A 237 -4.84 -14.13 -2.88
N MET A 238 -4.47 -12.91 -3.28
CA MET A 238 -5.04 -12.21 -4.43
C MET A 238 -4.00 -12.19 -5.55
N ALA A 239 -3.77 -13.36 -6.16
CA ALA A 239 -3.05 -13.43 -7.41
C ALA A 239 -1.56 -13.10 -7.37
N SER A 240 -0.93 -13.13 -6.18
CA SER A 240 0.45 -12.68 -5.98
C SER A 240 0.69 -11.28 -6.58
N LEU A 241 -0.35 -10.44 -6.53
CA LEU A 241 -0.27 -9.06 -7.00
C LEU A 241 0.47 -8.27 -5.95
N ASP A 242 1.74 -7.99 -6.19
CA ASP A 242 2.43 -7.03 -5.35
C ASP A 242 2.20 -5.63 -5.93
N LEU A 243 2.09 -4.66 -5.04
CA LEU A 243 1.90 -3.25 -5.36
C LEU A 243 2.99 -2.46 -4.70
N VAL A 244 3.50 -1.44 -5.40
CA VAL A 244 4.41 -0.47 -4.79
C VAL A 244 3.70 0.85 -4.66
N LEU A 245 3.88 1.47 -3.50
CA LEU A 245 3.44 2.81 -3.19
C LEU A 245 4.66 3.66 -2.86
N THR A 246 4.81 4.77 -3.58
CA THR A 246 5.76 5.84 -3.24
C THR A 246 5.00 7.11 -2.88
N GLU A 247 5.37 7.74 -1.77
CA GLU A 247 4.78 9.01 -1.34
C GLU A 247 5.61 10.17 -1.91
N THR A 248 4.92 11.17 -2.47
CA THR A 248 5.52 12.43 -2.95
C THR A 248 4.85 13.60 -2.24
N PRO A 249 5.48 14.80 -2.21
CA PRO A 249 4.86 15.98 -1.60
C PRO A 249 3.49 16.35 -2.19
N THR A 250 3.21 15.95 -3.42
CA THR A 250 1.95 16.23 -4.12
C THR A 250 0.95 15.07 -4.10
N GLY A 251 1.31 13.93 -3.49
CA GLY A 251 0.43 12.77 -3.36
C GLY A 251 1.14 11.43 -3.53
N ASN A 252 0.36 10.36 -3.56
CA ASN A 252 0.86 9.00 -3.69
C ASN A 252 0.90 8.54 -5.15
N MET A 253 1.93 7.77 -5.49
CA MET A 253 2.07 7.12 -6.80
C MET A 253 2.14 5.60 -6.61
N TRP A 254 1.34 4.89 -7.40
CA TRP A 254 1.25 3.43 -7.39
C TRP A 254 1.97 2.85 -8.60
N MET A 255 2.80 1.84 -8.37
CA MET A 255 3.31 0.96 -9.41
C MET A 255 2.56 -0.35 -9.31
N GLU A 256 1.87 -0.67 -10.40
CA GLU A 256 0.95 -1.81 -10.48
C GLU A 256 1.44 -2.88 -11.46
N GLN A 257 2.43 -2.55 -12.28
CA GLN A 257 2.96 -3.42 -13.33
C GLN A 257 4.12 -4.27 -12.80
N GLU A 258 4.10 -5.56 -13.11
CA GLU A 258 5.06 -6.55 -12.63
C GLU A 258 6.54 -6.17 -12.88
N PRO A 259 6.96 -5.63 -14.06
CA PRO A 259 8.35 -5.23 -14.25
C PRO A 259 8.83 -4.12 -13.30
N GLU A 260 7.95 -3.18 -12.97
CA GLU A 260 8.25 -2.10 -12.02
C GLU A 260 8.31 -2.64 -10.59
N VAL A 261 7.30 -3.44 -10.20
CA VAL A 261 7.20 -4.03 -8.87
C VAL A 261 8.37 -4.99 -8.60
N ALA A 262 8.76 -5.81 -9.57
CA ALA A 262 9.90 -6.71 -9.47
C ALA A 262 11.21 -5.95 -9.22
N ARG A 263 11.38 -4.77 -9.82
CA ARG A 263 12.53 -3.89 -9.54
C ARG A 263 12.53 -3.47 -8.07
N TYR A 264 11.39 -3.04 -7.52
CA TYR A 264 11.30 -2.67 -6.10
C TYR A 264 11.52 -3.85 -5.15
N ARG A 265 11.10 -5.07 -5.50
CA ARG A 265 11.47 -6.28 -4.72
C ARG A 265 12.99 -6.42 -4.63
N ALA A 266 13.69 -6.29 -5.76
CA ALA A 266 15.15 -6.35 -5.79
C ALA A 266 15.82 -5.21 -5.01
N LEU A 267 15.27 -3.99 -5.06
CA LEU A 267 15.75 -2.86 -4.25
C LEU A 267 15.59 -3.15 -2.75
N PHE A 268 14.46 -3.74 -2.35
CA PHE A 268 14.23 -4.11 -0.96
C PHE A 268 15.19 -5.21 -0.50
N ASP A 269 15.44 -6.20 -1.37
CA ASP A 269 16.38 -7.28 -1.10
C ASP A 269 17.81 -6.77 -0.89
N ASP A 270 18.28 -5.82 -1.71
CA ASP A 270 19.57 -5.15 -1.51
C ASP A 270 19.59 -4.35 -0.19
N ALA A 271 18.53 -3.58 0.10
CA ALA A 271 18.44 -2.78 1.31
C ALA A 271 18.47 -3.64 2.58
N ARG A 272 17.68 -4.72 2.65
CA ARG A 272 17.67 -5.62 3.82
C ARG A 272 18.97 -6.39 4.00
N THR A 273 19.64 -6.74 2.89
CA THR A 273 20.94 -7.45 2.93
C THR A 273 22.06 -6.53 3.41
N GLY A 274 21.98 -5.24 3.08
CA GLY A 274 22.94 -4.23 3.56
C GLY A 274 22.65 -3.72 4.97
N ALA A 275 21.46 -3.99 5.51
CA ALA A 275 21.05 -3.53 6.83
C ALA A 275 21.63 -4.42 7.93
N LEU A 276 21.73 -3.86 9.14
CA LEU A 276 22.10 -4.61 10.33
C LEU A 276 21.11 -5.76 10.56
N PRO A 277 21.56 -6.91 11.10
CA PRO A 277 20.65 -7.95 11.59
C PRO A 277 19.61 -7.37 12.58
N PRO A 278 18.41 -7.98 12.71
CA PRO A 278 17.35 -7.43 13.57
C PRO A 278 17.78 -7.16 15.03
N ALA A 279 18.57 -8.06 15.63
CA ALA A 279 19.07 -7.89 17.00
C ALA A 279 20.05 -6.70 17.15
N GLU A 280 20.92 -6.49 16.17
CA GLU A 280 21.86 -5.37 16.14
C GLU A 280 21.13 -4.05 15.85
N SER A 281 20.12 -4.10 14.98
CA SER A 281 19.22 -2.97 14.70
C SER A 281 18.47 -2.54 15.95
N LEU A 282 17.90 -3.49 16.70
CA LEU A 282 17.25 -3.23 18.00
C LEU A 282 18.22 -2.59 19.00
N SER A 283 19.45 -3.13 19.08
CA SER A 283 20.49 -2.58 19.96
C SER A 283 20.86 -1.14 19.59
N LEU A 284 20.96 -0.83 18.30
CA LEU A 284 21.19 0.53 17.81
C LEU A 284 20.02 1.46 18.14
N ILE A 285 18.77 1.04 17.91
CA ILE A 285 17.56 1.81 18.24
C ILE A 285 17.53 2.15 19.73
N GLN A 286 17.76 1.17 20.60
CA GLN A 286 17.78 1.36 22.06
C GLN A 286 18.93 2.26 22.52
N ARG A 287 20.08 2.22 21.86
CA ARG A 287 21.21 3.12 22.15
C ARG A 287 20.85 4.56 21.78
N VAL A 288 20.35 4.80 20.57
CA VAL A 288 19.96 6.15 20.12
C VAL A 288 18.81 6.70 20.97
N ALA A 289 17.85 5.88 21.41
CA ALA A 289 16.80 6.29 22.33
C ALA A 289 17.35 6.89 23.65
N LYS A 290 18.46 6.34 24.17
CA LYS A 290 19.13 6.85 25.38
C LYS A 290 19.84 8.18 25.15
N GLU A 291 20.25 8.49 23.92
CA GLU A 291 20.89 9.77 23.57
C GLU A 291 19.90 10.94 23.62
N TYR A 292 18.60 10.68 23.47
CA TYR A 292 17.53 11.68 23.65
C TYR A 292 17.15 11.92 25.12
N GLN A 293 17.93 11.44 26.08
CA GLN A 293 17.81 11.81 27.49
C GLN A 293 18.47 13.18 27.72
N SER A 294 17.65 14.22 27.81
CA SER A 294 18.00 15.50 28.44
C SER A 294 17.44 15.57 29.85
#